data_AF-A0ABD5Y8X8-F1
#
_entry.id   AF-A0ABD5Y8X8-F1
#
_cell.length_a   1.000
_cell.length_b   1.000
_cell.length_c   1.000
_cell.angle_alpha   90.00
_cell.angle_beta   90.00
_cell.angle_gamma   90.00
#
_symmetry.space_group_name_H-M   'P 1'
#
loop_
_entity.id
_entity.type
_entity.pdbx_description
1 polymer ?
#
loop_
_entity_poly.entity_id
_entity_poly.type
_entity_poly.pdbx_seq_one_letter_code
_entity_poly.pdbx_strand_id
1 'polypeptide(L)'
;MGVFGFLRELFGGGSEDEPSRADASESGGGGDESVKDVTEFRPAEFRREAEEFAADHEDREFDFTIESLERLDEYAVSQTELLAVLDDEMDESAELTGGAREGFILWFGSYFGEVLVRQFDGEWVTDGDGVHVAVPVGDGVAEIPPLDAGAIAVEGDPQFAAMAAELQTEIDRAERGAEPDPSVGADGDAVQADPSVPTVDLEPGMDLDAAHERAVEAFDEAGFYVTEGTVMNSVEGPLQGIAKLFNFHDDAGMYVGVVYTGEWDDEVTNGVLSLASTVRPDPADGVFVVSATEPPAGVEYLTGTGPRGAFVLEAMHEVQNGPAFTADSAEHYAEAGRELLAAYFDLQVDVDDLDALEALDEFVLSELRTVDDHERSQEGYVPHEALVLVGTLAGEVMRRALEGDHGASTVWTDDESVSSTGVALTVTDEGGDSMTVNPVGKAFKLFESGSSDSIAFMYQTTVGVLQNEL
;
A
#
# COMPACT_ATOMS: atom_id res chain seq x y z
N MET A 1 -30.12 16.19 -9.81
CA MET A 1 -30.93 15.09 -10.42
C MET A 1 -31.00 13.90 -9.42
N GLY A 2 -31.76 12.82 -9.65
CA GLY A 2 -31.72 11.62 -8.77
C GLY A 2 -31.32 10.36 -9.57
N VAL A 3 -30.84 9.28 -8.93
CA VAL A 3 -30.37 8.04 -9.60
C VAL A 3 -31.30 7.53 -10.71
N PHE A 4 -32.62 7.62 -10.52
CA PHE A 4 -33.61 7.23 -11.54
C PHE A 4 -33.68 8.16 -12.77
N GLY A 5 -33.30 9.44 -12.63
CA GLY A 5 -33.11 10.38 -13.73
C GLY A 5 -31.81 10.10 -14.50
N PHE A 6 -30.73 9.85 -13.76
CA PHE A 6 -29.42 9.45 -14.30
C PHE A 6 -29.49 8.14 -15.09
N LEU A 7 -30.07 7.08 -14.51
CA LEU A 7 -30.30 5.81 -15.23
C LEU A 7 -31.22 5.99 -16.45
N ARG A 8 -32.15 6.95 -16.44
CA ARG A 8 -33.05 7.21 -17.58
C ARG A 8 -32.36 7.97 -18.72
N GLU A 9 -31.36 8.76 -18.40
CA GLU A 9 -30.48 9.46 -19.35
C GLU A 9 -29.43 8.52 -19.92
N LEU A 10 -28.84 7.66 -19.08
CA LEU A 10 -27.87 6.63 -19.48
C LEU A 10 -28.49 5.45 -20.27
N PHE A 11 -29.80 5.20 -20.14
CA PHE A 11 -30.47 4.03 -20.74
C PHE A 11 -31.75 4.34 -21.55
N GLY A 12 -32.03 5.61 -21.89
CA GLY A 12 -33.02 6.00 -22.91
C GLY A 12 -34.50 5.84 -22.54
N GLY A 13 -35.10 6.85 -21.91
CA GLY A 13 -36.56 6.94 -21.67
C GLY A 13 -37.26 8.10 -22.38
N GLY A 14 -37.46 8.00 -23.69
CA GLY A 14 -38.19 8.97 -24.51
C GLY A 14 -39.59 9.31 -23.96
N SER A 15 -39.88 10.59 -23.79
CA SER A 15 -41.19 11.11 -23.39
C SER A 15 -42.18 11.00 -24.56
N GLU A 16 -43.23 10.19 -24.42
CA GLU A 16 -44.44 10.31 -25.23
C GLU A 16 -45.31 11.45 -24.67
N ASP A 17 -45.18 12.64 -25.26
CA ASP A 17 -46.25 13.63 -25.26
C ASP A 17 -46.87 13.72 -26.67
N GLU A 18 -48.19 13.87 -26.68
CA GLU A 18 -49.17 13.66 -27.76
C GLU A 18 -48.91 14.34 -29.13
N PRO A 19 -49.60 13.87 -30.20
CA PRO A 19 -49.18 14.08 -31.58
C PRO A 19 -49.63 15.41 -32.16
N SER A 20 -48.69 16.12 -32.77
CA SER A 20 -48.96 17.23 -33.70
C SER A 20 -48.22 17.00 -35.01
N ARG A 21 -49.02 16.89 -36.08
CA ARG A 21 -48.62 16.58 -37.45
C ARG A 21 -47.73 17.64 -38.11
N ALA A 22 -46.79 17.09 -38.89
CA ALA A 22 -46.38 17.45 -40.26
C ALA A 22 -45.11 18.31 -40.48
N ASP A 23 -44.33 17.75 -41.41
CA ASP A 23 -43.30 18.33 -42.29
C ASP A 23 -41.83 18.35 -41.85
N ALA A 24 -41.15 17.29 -42.33
CA ALA A 24 -39.98 17.30 -43.23
C ALA A 24 -38.59 17.79 -42.76
N SER A 25 -37.59 16.92 -43.02
CA SER A 25 -36.12 17.13 -43.01
C SER A 25 -35.53 17.51 -41.65
N GLU A 26 -34.40 17.03 -41.19
CA GLU A 26 -33.20 16.39 -41.75
C GLU A 26 -32.42 15.84 -40.54
N SER A 27 -31.59 14.81 -40.74
CA SER A 27 -30.36 14.54 -39.99
C SER A 27 -30.40 14.50 -38.45
N GLY A 28 -30.30 13.29 -37.89
CA GLY A 28 -29.81 13.05 -36.54
C GLY A 28 -29.40 11.60 -36.40
N GLY A 29 -28.09 11.33 -36.40
CA GLY A 29 -27.54 10.00 -36.22
C GLY A 29 -27.93 9.42 -34.87
N GLY A 30 -28.32 8.14 -34.85
CA GLY A 30 -28.37 7.38 -33.62
C GLY A 30 -26.96 7.27 -33.08
N GLY A 31 -26.69 7.97 -31.98
CA GLY A 31 -25.49 7.76 -31.17
C GLY A 31 -25.63 6.42 -30.48
N ASP A 32 -24.70 5.53 -30.81
CA ASP A 32 -24.32 4.39 -29.98
C ASP A 32 -23.70 5.00 -28.70
N GLU A 33 -24.42 4.96 -27.58
CA GLU A 33 -23.92 5.46 -26.28
C GLU A 33 -22.93 4.43 -25.71
N SER A 34 -21.70 4.47 -26.24
CA SER A 34 -20.56 3.75 -25.70
C SER A 34 -20.12 4.37 -24.37
N VAL A 35 -19.86 3.53 -23.37
CA VAL A 35 -19.16 3.89 -22.12
C VAL A 35 -17.97 4.80 -22.47
N LYS A 36 -17.90 5.98 -21.84
CA LYS A 36 -16.87 6.98 -22.13
C LYS A 36 -15.53 6.42 -21.67
N ASP A 37 -14.58 6.24 -22.59
CA ASP A 37 -13.21 5.84 -22.23
C ASP A 37 -12.48 7.02 -21.60
N VAL A 38 -12.33 6.98 -20.27
CA VAL A 38 -11.72 8.05 -19.47
C VAL A 38 -10.23 8.21 -19.77
N THR A 39 -9.57 7.17 -20.31
CA THR A 39 -8.15 7.23 -20.67
C THR A 39 -7.88 8.11 -21.89
N GLU A 40 -8.92 8.45 -22.66
CA GLU A 40 -8.82 9.36 -23.81
C GLU A 40 -9.19 10.81 -23.48
N PHE A 41 -9.63 11.09 -22.24
CA PHE A 41 -10.06 12.42 -21.84
C PHE A 41 -8.88 13.37 -21.77
N ARG A 42 -9.09 14.62 -22.21
CA ARG A 42 -8.17 15.72 -22.00
C ARG A 42 -8.69 16.60 -20.87
N PRO A 43 -7.88 17.55 -20.37
CA PRO A 43 -8.30 18.50 -19.34
C PRO A 43 -9.64 19.22 -19.62
N ALA A 44 -9.97 19.45 -20.89
CA ALA A 44 -11.21 20.12 -21.26
C ALA A 44 -12.45 19.22 -21.08
N GLU A 45 -12.31 17.90 -21.27
CA GLU A 45 -13.39 16.95 -21.01
C GLU A 45 -13.70 16.86 -19.51
N PHE A 46 -12.70 16.75 -18.63
CA PHE A 46 -12.91 16.72 -17.18
C PHE A 46 -13.62 17.99 -16.67
N ARG A 47 -13.15 19.16 -17.11
CA ARG A 47 -13.83 20.42 -16.78
C ARG A 47 -15.30 20.42 -17.22
N ARG A 48 -15.57 19.92 -18.42
CA ARG A 48 -16.94 19.87 -18.95
C ARG A 48 -17.82 18.93 -18.11
N GLU A 49 -17.34 17.74 -17.75
CA GLU A 49 -18.11 16.83 -16.89
C GLU A 49 -18.38 17.46 -15.52
N ALA A 50 -17.41 18.18 -14.95
CA ALA A 50 -17.58 18.91 -13.70
C ALA A 50 -18.65 20.02 -13.81
N GLU A 51 -18.67 20.77 -14.92
CA GLU A 51 -19.67 21.80 -15.21
C GLU A 51 -21.06 21.24 -15.48
N GLU A 52 -21.15 20.12 -16.21
CA GLU A 52 -22.40 19.38 -16.45
C GLU A 52 -22.97 18.87 -15.11
N PHE A 53 -22.13 18.23 -14.27
CA PHE A 53 -22.51 17.78 -12.93
C PHE A 53 -23.09 18.92 -12.08
N ALA A 54 -22.39 20.06 -12.01
CA ALA A 54 -22.84 21.21 -11.24
C ALA A 54 -24.17 21.78 -11.77
N ALA A 55 -24.34 21.82 -13.09
CA ALA A 55 -25.58 22.30 -13.73
C ALA A 55 -26.78 21.38 -13.45
N ASP A 56 -26.58 20.06 -13.48
CA ASP A 56 -27.62 19.06 -13.21
C ASP A 56 -28.04 18.99 -11.73
N HIS A 57 -27.29 19.68 -10.86
CA HIS A 57 -27.46 19.76 -9.42
C HIS A 57 -27.50 21.22 -8.95
N GLU A 58 -28.09 22.12 -9.75
CA GLU A 58 -28.22 23.54 -9.42
C GLU A 58 -28.91 23.80 -8.07
N ASP A 59 -29.76 22.86 -7.61
CA ASP A 59 -30.47 22.93 -6.34
C ASP A 59 -29.58 22.71 -5.11
N ARG A 60 -28.36 22.19 -5.30
CA ARG A 60 -27.41 21.85 -4.24
C ARG A 60 -26.25 22.84 -4.09
N GLU A 61 -26.24 23.90 -4.90
CA GLU A 61 -25.23 24.98 -4.85
C GLU A 61 -23.79 24.44 -4.97
N PHE A 62 -23.54 23.58 -5.97
CA PHE A 62 -22.20 23.17 -6.38
C PHE A 62 -21.54 24.29 -7.19
N ASP A 63 -20.82 25.18 -6.51
CA ASP A 63 -20.26 26.43 -7.04
C ASP A 63 -18.72 26.41 -7.18
N PHE A 64 -18.13 25.23 -7.10
CA PHE A 64 -16.70 24.97 -7.20
C PHE A 64 -15.83 25.63 -6.11
N THR A 65 -16.39 25.93 -4.94
CA THR A 65 -15.60 26.34 -3.77
C THR A 65 -15.19 25.14 -2.91
N ILE A 66 -14.24 25.34 -2.00
CA ILE A 66 -13.83 24.29 -1.05
C ILE A 66 -15.03 23.86 -0.18
N GLU A 67 -15.88 24.80 0.23
CA GLU A 67 -17.08 24.50 1.03
C GLU A 67 -18.12 23.66 0.27
N SER A 68 -18.09 23.68 -1.07
CA SER A 68 -18.96 22.83 -1.87
C SER A 68 -18.57 21.35 -1.83
N LEU A 69 -17.34 21.02 -1.38
CA LEU A 69 -16.86 19.65 -1.25
C LEU A 69 -17.53 18.91 -0.09
N GLU A 70 -17.90 19.58 1.00
CA GLU A 70 -18.70 18.96 2.07
C GLU A 70 -20.06 18.49 1.53
N ARG A 71 -20.66 19.27 0.62
CA ARG A 71 -21.92 18.89 -0.04
C ARG A 71 -21.71 17.77 -1.05
N LEU A 72 -20.52 17.67 -1.62
CA LEU A 72 -20.15 16.58 -2.53
C LEU A 72 -20.01 15.27 -1.74
N ASP A 73 -19.38 15.32 -0.56
CA ASP A 73 -19.29 14.20 0.37
C ASP A 73 -20.69 13.72 0.79
N GLU A 74 -21.55 14.63 1.27
CA GLU A 74 -22.94 14.29 1.61
C GLU A 74 -23.73 13.72 0.42
N TYR A 75 -23.48 14.24 -0.79
CA TYR A 75 -24.14 13.76 -1.99
C TYR A 75 -23.66 12.36 -2.37
N ALA A 76 -22.36 12.11 -2.35
CA ALA A 76 -21.76 10.82 -2.65
C ALA A 76 -22.32 9.73 -1.73
N VAL A 77 -22.36 9.96 -0.41
CA VAL A 77 -23.01 9.04 0.56
C VAL A 77 -24.45 8.73 0.15
N SER A 78 -25.23 9.75 -0.20
CA SER A 78 -26.64 9.56 -0.57
C SER A 78 -26.82 8.73 -1.85
N GLN A 79 -25.86 8.79 -2.78
CA GLN A 79 -25.94 8.03 -4.03
C GLN A 79 -25.43 6.60 -3.85
N THR A 80 -24.38 6.38 -3.05
CA THR A 80 -23.85 5.04 -2.77
C THR A 80 -24.81 4.21 -1.93
N GLU A 81 -25.47 4.80 -0.93
CA GLU A 81 -26.54 4.14 -0.17
C GLU A 81 -27.68 3.68 -1.09
N LEU A 82 -28.06 4.52 -2.05
CA LEU A 82 -29.12 4.20 -3.00
C LEU A 82 -28.69 3.11 -3.98
N LEU A 83 -27.42 3.10 -4.41
CA LEU A 83 -26.86 2.01 -5.21
C LEU A 83 -26.84 0.69 -4.45
N ALA A 84 -26.44 0.70 -3.18
CA ALA A 84 -26.41 -0.50 -2.34
C ALA A 84 -27.81 -1.13 -2.19
N VAL A 85 -28.84 -0.31 -1.99
CA VAL A 85 -30.24 -0.79 -1.96
C VAL A 85 -30.67 -1.41 -3.29
N LEU A 86 -30.24 -0.84 -4.42
CA LEU A 86 -30.58 -1.36 -5.75
C LEU A 86 -29.86 -2.69 -6.05
N ASP A 87 -28.61 -2.83 -5.61
CA ASP A 87 -27.81 -4.06 -5.76
C ASP A 87 -28.47 -5.22 -4.99
N ASP A 88 -28.95 -4.96 -3.76
CA ASP A 88 -29.66 -5.93 -2.91
C ASP A 88 -31.03 -6.35 -3.46
N GLU A 89 -31.74 -5.45 -4.15
CA GLU A 89 -33.09 -5.72 -4.65
C GLU A 89 -33.12 -6.41 -6.04
N MET A 90 -32.02 -6.38 -6.80
CA MET A 90 -31.99 -6.81 -8.20
C MET A 90 -30.83 -7.77 -8.52
N ASP A 91 -31.09 -9.07 -8.37
CA ASP A 91 -30.18 -10.21 -8.64
C ASP A 91 -29.61 -10.30 -10.08
N GLU A 92 -30.12 -9.50 -11.04
CA GLU A 92 -29.65 -9.41 -12.44
C GLU A 92 -29.01 -8.03 -12.79
N SER A 93 -28.68 -7.19 -11.78
CA SER A 93 -28.30 -5.78 -12.00
C SER A 93 -26.80 -5.46 -11.98
N ALA A 94 -25.91 -6.44 -11.79
CA ALA A 94 -24.46 -6.20 -11.65
C ALA A 94 -23.84 -5.39 -12.83
N GLU A 95 -24.32 -5.58 -14.06
CA GLU A 95 -23.86 -4.77 -15.22
C GLU A 95 -24.42 -3.34 -15.20
N LEU A 96 -25.61 -3.11 -14.65
CA LEU A 96 -26.25 -1.80 -14.53
C LEU A 96 -25.68 -0.98 -13.36
N THR A 97 -25.40 -1.64 -12.23
CA THR A 97 -24.77 -1.01 -11.07
C THR A 97 -23.30 -0.70 -11.35
N GLY A 98 -22.59 -1.54 -12.12
CA GLY A 98 -21.23 -1.27 -12.58
C GLY A 98 -21.09 0.02 -13.41
N GLY A 99 -21.90 0.20 -14.46
CA GLY A 99 -21.85 1.41 -15.28
C GLY A 99 -22.29 2.68 -14.53
N ALA A 100 -23.21 2.55 -13.55
CA ALA A 100 -23.58 3.66 -12.69
C ALA A 100 -22.44 4.07 -11.75
N ARG A 101 -21.70 3.10 -11.18
CA ARG A 101 -20.51 3.35 -10.35
C ARG A 101 -19.44 4.10 -11.15
N GLU A 102 -19.09 3.63 -12.34
CA GLU A 102 -18.12 4.32 -13.22
C GLU A 102 -18.53 5.77 -13.52
N GLY A 103 -19.82 6.01 -13.78
CA GLY A 103 -20.34 7.35 -13.99
C GLY A 103 -20.23 8.27 -12.76
N PHE A 104 -20.49 7.74 -11.56
CA PHE A 104 -20.30 8.51 -10.32
C PHE A 104 -18.84 8.81 -10.03
N ILE A 105 -17.94 7.85 -10.26
CA ILE A 105 -16.49 8.07 -10.14
C ILE A 105 -16.06 9.25 -11.03
N LEU A 106 -16.48 9.22 -12.30
CA LEU A 106 -16.16 10.29 -13.24
C LEU A 106 -16.73 11.63 -12.79
N TRP A 107 -17.99 11.69 -12.34
CA TRP A 107 -18.62 12.94 -11.91
C TRP A 107 -18.01 13.51 -10.64
N PHE A 108 -17.85 12.70 -9.60
CA PHE A 108 -17.28 13.16 -8.33
C PHE A 108 -15.82 13.54 -8.50
N GLY A 109 -15.03 12.71 -9.18
CA GLY A 109 -13.62 13.00 -9.45
C GLY A 109 -13.42 14.22 -10.33
N SER A 110 -14.23 14.39 -11.39
CA SER A 110 -14.15 15.59 -12.24
C SER A 110 -14.50 16.86 -11.48
N TYR A 111 -15.56 16.83 -10.67
CA TYR A 111 -15.95 17.99 -9.86
C TYR A 111 -14.89 18.34 -8.83
N PHE A 112 -14.39 17.35 -8.08
CA PHE A 112 -13.30 17.55 -7.11
C PHE A 112 -12.04 18.12 -7.78
N GLY A 113 -11.59 17.51 -8.88
CA GLY A 113 -10.42 18.00 -9.61
C GLY A 113 -10.58 19.42 -10.15
N GLU A 114 -11.78 19.81 -10.61
CA GLU A 114 -12.02 21.19 -11.04
C GLU A 114 -12.08 22.19 -9.85
N VAL A 115 -12.50 21.75 -8.65
CA VAL A 115 -12.31 22.56 -7.43
C VAL A 115 -10.82 22.77 -7.17
N LEU A 116 -9.99 21.73 -7.31
CA LEU A 116 -8.54 21.85 -7.12
C LEU A 116 -7.91 22.84 -8.09
N VAL A 117 -8.28 22.75 -9.37
CA VAL A 117 -7.84 23.68 -10.41
C VAL A 117 -8.23 25.13 -10.09
N ARG A 118 -9.43 25.37 -9.57
CA ARG A 118 -9.96 26.73 -9.34
C ARG A 118 -9.51 27.35 -8.03
N GLN A 119 -9.39 26.55 -6.97
CA GLN A 119 -9.14 27.03 -5.61
C GLN A 119 -7.65 27.00 -5.26
N PHE A 120 -6.87 26.10 -5.87
CA PHE A 120 -5.45 25.91 -5.55
C PHE A 120 -4.52 26.13 -6.77
N ASP A 121 -5.02 26.79 -7.83
CA ASP A 121 -4.26 27.00 -9.07
C ASP A 121 -3.72 25.70 -9.70
N GLY A 122 -4.43 24.58 -9.48
CA GLY A 122 -4.03 23.28 -10.03
C GLY A 122 -4.15 23.18 -11.56
N GLU A 123 -3.44 22.24 -12.15
CA GLU A 123 -3.51 21.92 -13.58
C GLU A 123 -3.79 20.43 -13.79
N TRP A 124 -4.77 20.10 -14.64
CA TRP A 124 -4.98 18.72 -15.07
C TRP A 124 -3.82 18.23 -15.92
N VAL A 125 -3.23 17.11 -15.52
CA VAL A 125 -2.15 16.43 -16.22
C VAL A 125 -2.61 15.02 -16.62
N THR A 126 -2.17 14.59 -17.79
CA THR A 126 -2.41 13.24 -18.30
C THR A 126 -1.11 12.72 -18.88
N ASP A 127 -0.54 11.70 -18.26
CA ASP A 127 0.76 11.12 -18.64
C ASP A 127 0.77 9.59 -18.46
N GLY A 128 1.97 9.01 -18.34
CA GLY A 128 2.14 7.56 -18.23
C GLY A 128 1.61 6.96 -16.92
N ASP A 129 1.46 7.80 -15.89
CA ASP A 129 1.05 7.40 -14.54
C ASP A 129 -0.46 7.59 -14.31
N GLY A 130 -1.15 8.22 -15.28
CA GLY A 130 -2.61 8.34 -15.31
C GLY A 130 -3.09 9.77 -15.45
N VAL A 131 -4.24 10.06 -14.84
CA VAL A 131 -4.86 11.40 -14.81
C VAL A 131 -4.79 11.95 -13.39
N HIS A 132 -4.17 13.12 -13.23
CA HIS A 132 -4.07 13.78 -11.93
C HIS A 132 -4.20 15.31 -12.07
N VAL A 133 -4.35 16.01 -10.94
CA VAL A 133 -4.26 17.47 -10.83
C VAL A 133 -2.97 17.82 -10.11
N ALA A 134 -2.08 18.52 -10.82
CA ALA A 134 -0.84 19.05 -10.30
C ALA A 134 -1.11 20.40 -9.62
N VAL A 135 -0.99 20.45 -8.29
CA VAL A 135 -1.20 21.65 -7.47
C VAL A 135 0.14 22.21 -7.00
N PRO A 136 0.46 23.50 -7.23
CA PRO A 136 1.68 24.10 -6.74
C PRO A 136 1.69 24.18 -5.20
N VAL A 137 2.74 23.64 -4.56
CA VAL A 137 2.96 23.69 -3.11
C VAL A 137 4.40 24.13 -2.83
N GLY A 138 4.58 25.40 -2.43
CA GLY A 138 5.91 25.99 -2.22
C GLY A 138 6.75 26.00 -3.51
N ASP A 139 7.93 25.37 -3.46
CA ASP A 139 8.80 25.17 -4.63
C ASP A 139 8.51 23.85 -5.38
N GLY A 140 7.55 23.07 -4.91
CA GLY A 140 7.16 21.76 -5.45
C GLY A 140 5.74 21.72 -6.03
N VAL A 141 5.29 20.51 -6.33
CA VAL A 141 3.96 20.21 -6.87
C VAL A 141 3.41 18.99 -6.12
N ALA A 142 2.17 19.09 -5.64
CA ALA A 142 1.39 17.96 -5.15
C ALA A 142 0.59 17.37 -6.31
N GLU A 143 0.68 16.07 -6.53
CA GLU A 143 -0.04 15.36 -7.59
C GLU A 143 -1.24 14.62 -6.98
N ILE A 144 -2.45 15.07 -7.29
CA ILE A 144 -3.67 14.54 -6.66
C ILE A 144 -4.49 13.80 -7.72
N PRO A 145 -4.77 12.50 -7.59
CA PRO A 145 -5.57 11.74 -8.55
C PRO A 145 -7.07 11.82 -8.23
N PRO A 146 -7.87 12.67 -8.92
CA PRO A 146 -9.25 12.94 -8.48
C PRO A 146 -10.20 11.79 -8.78
N LEU A 147 -9.89 10.95 -9.78
CA LEU A 147 -10.67 9.76 -10.10
C LEU A 147 -10.54 8.69 -9.03
N ASP A 148 -9.37 8.56 -8.41
CA ASP A 148 -9.17 7.64 -7.28
C ASP A 148 -9.96 8.11 -6.06
N ALA A 149 -9.96 9.42 -5.79
CA ALA A 149 -10.84 10.00 -4.77
C ALA A 149 -12.34 9.74 -5.09
N GLY A 150 -12.72 9.78 -6.37
CA GLY A 150 -14.04 9.38 -6.85
C GLY A 150 -14.35 7.90 -6.61
N ALA A 151 -13.39 7.00 -6.84
CA ALA A 151 -13.51 5.57 -6.58
C ALA A 151 -13.68 5.29 -5.09
N ILE A 152 -12.84 5.88 -4.25
CA ILE A 152 -12.93 5.81 -2.79
C ILE A 152 -14.31 6.27 -2.31
N ALA A 153 -14.81 7.40 -2.84
CA ALA A 153 -16.12 7.92 -2.50
C ALA A 153 -17.30 6.99 -2.89
N VAL A 154 -17.13 6.16 -3.92
CA VAL A 154 -18.14 5.20 -4.38
C VAL A 154 -18.07 3.87 -3.61
N GLU A 155 -16.87 3.46 -3.22
CA GLU A 155 -16.61 2.18 -2.54
C GLU A 155 -16.64 2.28 -1.01
N GLY A 156 -16.40 3.47 -0.47
CA GLY A 156 -16.32 3.76 0.96
C GLY A 156 -16.84 5.15 1.31
N ASP A 157 -16.20 5.79 2.28
CA ASP A 157 -16.60 7.12 2.74
C ASP A 157 -15.95 8.22 1.89
N PRO A 158 -16.71 9.17 1.36
CA PRO A 158 -16.18 10.29 0.61
C PRO A 158 -15.45 11.28 1.54
N GLN A 159 -14.27 11.75 1.11
CA GLN A 159 -13.36 12.60 1.90
C GLN A 159 -12.88 13.84 1.13
N PHE A 160 -13.63 14.32 0.14
CA PHE A 160 -13.21 15.41 -0.73
C PHE A 160 -12.91 16.70 0.07
N ALA A 161 -13.74 17.03 1.05
CA ALA A 161 -13.53 18.21 1.88
C ALA A 161 -12.28 18.08 2.76
N ALA A 162 -12.04 16.89 3.33
CA ALA A 162 -10.87 16.61 4.16
C ALA A 162 -9.57 16.72 3.35
N MET A 163 -9.52 16.10 2.17
CA MET A 163 -8.36 16.17 1.27
C MET A 163 -8.04 17.61 0.86
N ALA A 164 -9.05 18.43 0.56
CA ALA A 164 -8.84 19.84 0.23
C ALA A 164 -8.37 20.68 1.43
N ALA A 165 -8.84 20.38 2.64
CA ALA A 165 -8.41 21.06 3.86
C ALA A 165 -6.96 20.74 4.24
N GLU A 166 -6.55 19.49 4.02
CA GLU A 166 -5.17 19.03 4.20
C GLU A 166 -4.22 19.73 3.21
N LEU A 167 -4.57 19.72 1.92
CA LEU A 167 -3.83 20.44 0.88
C LEU A 167 -3.70 21.95 1.19
N GLN A 168 -4.79 22.59 1.63
CA GLN A 168 -4.74 24.00 2.04
C GLN A 168 -3.75 24.22 3.19
N THR A 169 -3.72 23.30 4.16
CA THR A 169 -2.79 23.35 5.30
C THR A 169 -1.35 23.23 4.83
N GLU A 170 -1.08 22.36 3.86
CA GLU A 170 0.24 22.18 3.26
C GLU A 170 0.70 23.42 2.49
N ILE A 171 -0.17 24.01 1.67
CA ILE A 171 0.10 25.26 0.95
C ILE A 171 0.39 26.39 1.95
N ASP A 172 -0.45 26.56 2.98
CA ASP A 172 -0.27 27.57 4.02
C ASP A 172 1.05 27.37 4.78
N ARG A 173 1.47 26.13 4.99
CA ARG A 173 2.76 25.79 5.62
C ARG A 173 3.92 26.18 4.72
N ALA A 174 3.85 25.87 3.43
CA ALA A 174 4.88 26.21 2.45
C ALA A 174 5.01 27.74 2.25
N GLU A 175 3.89 28.46 2.15
CA GLU A 175 3.87 29.91 1.93
C GLU A 175 4.41 30.71 3.12
N ARG A 176 4.22 30.23 4.35
CA ARG A 176 4.80 30.87 5.54
C ARG A 176 6.33 30.80 5.54
N GLY A 177 6.92 30.03 4.63
CA GLY A 177 8.29 29.56 4.68
C GLY A 177 8.40 28.57 5.82
N ALA A 178 9.13 27.47 5.63
CA ALA A 178 9.54 26.65 6.74
C ALA A 178 10.26 27.58 7.75
N GLU A 179 9.56 28.01 8.81
CA GLU A 179 10.25 28.46 10.00
C GLU A 179 11.11 27.25 10.35
N PRO A 180 12.46 27.39 10.28
CA PRO A 180 13.33 26.26 10.55
C PRO A 180 12.96 25.80 11.93
N ASP A 181 12.41 24.59 12.01
CA ASP A 181 12.10 23.97 13.28
C ASP A 181 13.37 24.10 14.13
N PRO A 182 13.34 24.83 15.27
CA PRO A 182 14.51 25.01 16.10
C PRO A 182 15.01 23.69 16.71
N SER A 183 14.40 22.55 16.38
CA SER A 183 14.79 21.21 16.81
C SER A 183 15.87 20.52 15.95
N VAL A 184 16.14 20.92 14.70
CA VAL A 184 17.09 20.19 13.84
C VAL A 184 18.51 20.76 13.93
N GLY A 185 19.15 20.50 15.07
CA GLY A 185 20.61 20.56 15.19
C GLY A 185 21.23 19.37 14.48
N ALA A 186 22.10 19.63 13.51
CA ALA A 186 22.91 18.64 12.83
C ALA A 186 23.94 18.00 13.78
N ASP A 187 23.51 16.98 14.51
CA ASP A 187 24.36 15.91 15.04
C ASP A 187 23.70 14.60 14.59
N GLY A 188 24.30 13.97 13.57
CA GLY A 188 23.99 12.60 13.23
C GLY A 188 24.36 11.68 14.38
N ASP A 189 23.65 10.55 14.48
CA ASP A 189 23.80 9.47 15.48
C ASP A 189 22.86 9.51 16.70
N ALA A 190 21.65 10.03 16.52
CA ALA A 190 20.51 9.64 17.35
C ALA A 190 19.37 9.20 16.44
N VAL A 191 19.07 7.90 16.47
CA VAL A 191 17.74 7.37 16.15
C VAL A 191 16.74 8.34 16.79
N GLN A 192 16.01 9.12 15.99
CA GLN A 192 14.94 9.95 16.51
C GLN A 192 14.05 9.01 17.31
N ALA A 193 13.92 9.27 18.60
CA ALA A 193 13.09 8.46 19.46
C ALA A 193 11.70 8.47 18.83
N ASP A 194 11.28 7.29 18.39
CA ASP A 194 9.92 6.97 17.97
C ASP A 194 8.95 7.79 18.85
N PRO A 195 8.07 8.63 18.28
CA PRO A 195 7.10 9.39 19.08
C PRO A 195 6.49 8.41 20.07
N SER A 196 6.78 8.60 21.36
CA SER A 196 6.70 7.51 22.32
C SER A 196 5.25 7.09 22.45
N VAL A 197 4.86 6.07 21.70
CA VAL A 197 3.50 5.55 21.66
C VAL A 197 3.12 5.20 23.10
N PRO A 198 2.02 5.77 23.61
CA PRO A 198 1.70 5.63 25.03
C PRO A 198 1.47 4.17 25.36
N THR A 199 2.08 3.71 26.45
CA THR A 199 1.76 2.40 27.00
C THR A 199 0.38 2.46 27.62
N VAL A 200 -0.55 1.64 27.12
CA VAL A 200 -1.93 1.57 27.63
C VAL A 200 -2.10 0.30 28.46
N ASP A 201 -2.41 0.47 29.75
CA ASP A 201 -2.68 -0.66 30.64
C ASP A 201 -4.10 -1.21 30.41
N LEU A 202 -4.19 -2.34 29.71
CA LEU A 202 -5.43 -3.10 29.49
C LEU A 202 -5.47 -4.37 30.36
N GLU A 203 -6.66 -4.77 30.81
CA GLU A 203 -6.84 -6.01 31.58
C GLU A 203 -7.31 -7.15 30.65
N PRO A 204 -6.78 -8.38 30.78
CA PRO A 204 -7.27 -9.51 30.01
C PRO A 204 -8.77 -9.76 30.21
N GLY A 205 -9.52 -9.88 29.11
CA GLY A 205 -10.97 -10.03 29.11
C GLY A 205 -11.75 -8.74 29.41
N MET A 206 -11.09 -7.58 29.42
CA MET A 206 -11.77 -6.28 29.43
C MET A 206 -12.70 -6.16 28.23
N ASP A 207 -13.85 -5.54 28.45
CA ASP A 207 -14.79 -5.21 27.38
C ASP A 207 -14.10 -4.38 26.30
N LEU A 208 -14.25 -4.76 25.03
CA LEU A 208 -13.50 -4.18 23.93
C LEU A 208 -13.83 -2.70 23.70
N ASP A 209 -15.08 -2.27 23.91
CA ASP A 209 -15.45 -0.86 23.77
C ASP A 209 -14.78 -0.03 24.87
N ALA A 210 -14.78 -0.51 26.11
CA ALA A 210 -14.09 0.15 27.22
C ALA A 210 -12.56 0.18 27.06
N ALA A 211 -11.97 -0.89 26.51
CA ALA A 211 -10.54 -0.94 26.19
C ALA A 211 -10.17 0.04 25.07
N HIS A 212 -11.03 0.12 24.04
CA HIS A 212 -10.87 1.05 22.94
C HIS A 212 -10.96 2.51 23.39
N GLU A 213 -11.98 2.87 24.17
CA GLU A 213 -12.10 4.22 24.76
C GLU A 213 -10.85 4.61 25.56
N ARG A 214 -10.31 3.66 26.35
CA ARG A 214 -9.08 3.90 27.12
C ARG A 214 -7.85 4.08 26.24
N ALA A 215 -7.72 3.30 25.16
CA ALA A 215 -6.63 3.47 24.22
C ALA A 215 -6.72 4.84 23.52
N VAL A 216 -7.89 5.20 23.00
CA VAL A 216 -8.13 6.50 22.35
C VAL A 216 -7.81 7.66 23.30
N GLU A 217 -8.28 7.62 24.55
CA GLU A 217 -7.97 8.66 25.56
C GLU A 217 -6.46 8.77 25.82
N ALA A 218 -5.75 7.64 25.94
CA ALA A 218 -4.31 7.64 26.17
C ALA A 218 -3.51 8.24 24.99
N PHE A 219 -3.93 7.96 23.75
CA PHE A 219 -3.30 8.52 22.54
C PHE A 219 -3.59 10.02 22.38
N ASP A 220 -4.83 10.46 22.64
CA ASP A 220 -5.18 11.88 22.65
C ASP A 220 -4.39 12.65 23.73
N GLU A 221 -4.26 12.09 24.94
CA GLU A 221 -3.45 12.67 26.02
C GLU A 221 -1.95 12.75 25.68
N ALA A 222 -1.46 11.81 24.86
CA ALA A 222 -0.09 11.81 24.36
C ALA A 222 0.13 12.81 23.21
N GLY A 223 -0.94 13.47 22.72
CA GLY A 223 -0.89 14.51 21.70
C GLY A 223 -1.12 14.02 20.27
N PHE A 224 -1.53 12.75 20.09
CA PHE A 224 -1.93 12.25 18.79
C PHE A 224 -3.35 12.73 18.45
N TYR A 225 -3.59 13.04 17.18
CA TYR A 225 -4.94 13.30 16.69
C TYR A 225 -5.63 11.96 16.42
N VAL A 226 -6.64 11.59 17.21
CA VAL A 226 -7.31 10.29 17.11
C VAL A 226 -8.64 10.42 16.39
N THR A 227 -8.88 9.57 15.39
CA THR A 227 -10.18 9.44 14.72
C THR A 227 -10.75 8.05 14.92
N GLU A 228 -12.05 7.97 15.23
CA GLU A 228 -12.71 6.68 15.36
C GLU A 228 -12.69 5.97 14.00
N GLY A 229 -12.11 4.77 13.94
CA GLY A 229 -12.10 3.92 12.76
C GLY A 229 -13.47 3.27 12.54
N THR A 230 -14.55 4.05 12.52
CA THR A 230 -15.93 3.54 12.48
C THR A 230 -16.14 2.65 11.25
N VAL A 231 -15.54 2.99 10.11
CA VAL A 231 -15.55 2.16 8.89
C VAL A 231 -14.85 0.84 9.12
N MET A 232 -13.59 0.86 9.59
CA MET A 232 -12.79 -0.36 9.76
C MET A 232 -13.36 -1.33 10.80
N ASN A 233 -14.03 -0.83 11.84
CA ASN A 233 -14.73 -1.68 12.80
C ASN A 233 -16.05 -2.25 12.27
N SER A 234 -16.58 -1.72 11.17
CA SER A 234 -17.85 -2.11 10.57
C SER A 234 -17.68 -3.10 9.41
N VAL A 235 -16.53 -3.07 8.73
CA VAL A 235 -16.20 -3.99 7.63
C VAL A 235 -16.09 -5.43 8.15
N GLU A 236 -16.71 -6.37 7.44
CA GLU A 236 -16.52 -7.80 7.71
C GLU A 236 -15.04 -8.17 7.45
N GLY A 237 -14.34 -8.58 8.50
CA GLY A 237 -12.93 -8.92 8.44
C GLY A 237 -12.53 -9.88 9.55
N PRO A 238 -11.30 -10.44 9.50
CA PRO A 238 -10.84 -11.45 10.45
C PRO A 238 -10.79 -10.96 11.90
N LEU A 239 -10.79 -9.65 12.12
CA LEU A 239 -10.78 -9.02 13.45
C LEU A 239 -12.17 -8.55 13.92
N GLN A 240 -13.22 -8.72 13.11
CA GLN A 240 -14.55 -8.19 13.40
C GLN A 240 -15.12 -8.79 14.69
N GLY A 241 -15.42 -7.92 15.66
CA GLY A 241 -15.93 -8.32 16.98
C GLY A 241 -14.89 -8.99 17.89
N ILE A 242 -13.64 -9.12 17.44
CA ILE A 242 -12.53 -9.72 18.18
C ILE A 242 -11.53 -8.65 18.64
N ALA A 243 -11.30 -7.63 17.81
CA ALA A 243 -10.49 -6.45 18.13
C ALA A 243 -11.25 -5.17 17.76
N LYS A 244 -10.71 -4.02 18.21
CA LYS A 244 -11.17 -2.69 17.81
C LYS A 244 -10.05 -1.93 17.13
N LEU A 245 -10.38 -1.19 16.09
CA LEU A 245 -9.45 -0.42 15.28
C LEU A 245 -9.69 1.07 15.48
N PHE A 246 -8.63 1.86 15.57
CA PHE A 246 -8.72 3.32 15.54
C PHE A 246 -7.58 3.89 14.71
N ASN A 247 -7.80 5.05 14.13
CA ASN A 247 -6.76 5.79 13.43
C ASN A 247 -6.21 6.84 14.36
N PHE A 248 -4.92 7.05 14.32
CA PHE A 248 -4.29 8.17 15.00
C PHE A 248 -3.19 8.75 14.14
N HIS A 249 -2.95 10.04 14.31
CA HIS A 249 -2.04 10.80 13.46
C HIS A 249 -1.11 11.63 14.33
N ASP A 250 0.11 11.82 13.85
CA ASP A 250 1.00 12.88 14.32
C ASP A 250 1.49 13.72 13.12
N ASP A 251 2.57 14.48 13.30
CA ASP A 251 3.17 15.28 12.23
C ASP A 251 3.89 14.41 11.17
N ALA A 252 4.16 13.13 11.45
CA ALA A 252 4.91 12.21 10.61
C ALA A 252 4.03 11.32 9.73
N GLY A 253 2.81 10.98 10.15
CA GLY A 253 1.92 10.16 9.32
C GLY A 253 0.63 9.70 9.97
N MET A 254 -0.02 8.73 9.32
CA MET A 254 -1.24 8.08 9.79
C MET A 254 -0.91 6.68 10.31
N TYR A 255 -1.53 6.32 11.43
CA TYR A 255 -1.30 5.06 12.10
C TYR A 255 -2.62 4.37 12.43
N VAL A 256 -2.59 3.04 12.44
CA VAL A 256 -3.74 2.23 12.84
C VAL A 256 -3.43 1.53 14.15
N GLY A 257 -4.19 1.86 15.18
CA GLY A 257 -4.17 1.19 16.47
C GLY A 257 -5.12 -0.01 16.50
N VAL A 258 -4.59 -1.18 16.87
CA VAL A 258 -5.36 -2.41 17.08
C VAL A 258 -5.48 -2.69 18.57
N VAL A 259 -6.69 -2.60 19.11
CA VAL A 259 -7.00 -2.87 20.51
C VAL A 259 -7.49 -4.30 20.68
N TYR A 260 -6.77 -5.08 21.49
CA TYR A 260 -7.10 -6.49 21.74
C TYR A 260 -6.99 -6.84 23.23
N THR A 261 -8.00 -7.52 23.78
CA THR A 261 -8.03 -7.87 25.22
C THR A 261 -8.04 -9.36 25.50
N GLY A 262 -8.02 -10.20 24.46
CA GLY A 262 -8.14 -11.66 24.57
C GLY A 262 -6.79 -12.39 24.69
N GLU A 263 -6.85 -13.72 24.52
CA GLU A 263 -5.68 -14.59 24.38
C GLU A 263 -5.34 -14.75 22.89
N TRP A 264 -4.08 -14.51 22.54
CA TRP A 264 -3.63 -14.68 21.15
C TRP A 264 -3.76 -16.11 20.67
N ASP A 265 -4.43 -16.27 19.53
CA ASP A 265 -4.46 -17.49 18.75
C ASP A 265 -4.05 -17.19 17.29
N ASP A 266 -4.01 -18.24 16.47
CA ASP A 266 -3.60 -18.14 15.07
C ASP A 266 -4.56 -17.24 14.26
N GLU A 267 -5.86 -17.20 14.60
CA GLU A 267 -6.86 -16.42 13.88
C GLU A 267 -6.62 -14.93 14.09
N VAL A 268 -6.48 -14.50 15.36
CA VAL A 268 -6.19 -13.10 15.70
C VAL A 268 -4.83 -12.67 15.17
N THR A 269 -3.81 -13.52 15.34
CA THR A 269 -2.46 -13.24 14.86
C THR A 269 -2.48 -12.97 13.35
N ASN A 270 -3.04 -13.89 12.56
CA ASN A 270 -3.11 -13.73 11.12
C ASN A 270 -3.99 -12.54 10.71
N GLY A 271 -5.07 -12.26 11.46
CA GLY A 271 -5.92 -11.09 11.24
C GLY A 271 -5.17 -9.77 11.40
N VAL A 272 -4.35 -9.64 12.45
CA VAL A 272 -3.51 -8.45 12.68
C VAL A 272 -2.44 -8.31 11.61
N LEU A 273 -1.78 -9.41 11.23
CA LEU A 273 -0.75 -9.36 10.19
C LEU A 273 -1.32 -9.00 8.81
N SER A 274 -2.49 -9.55 8.47
CA SER A 274 -3.22 -9.22 7.25
C SER A 274 -3.66 -7.76 7.20
N LEU A 275 -4.14 -7.22 8.34
CA LEU A 275 -4.42 -5.80 8.46
C LEU A 275 -3.15 -4.97 8.23
N ALA A 276 -2.04 -5.34 8.89
CA ALA A 276 -0.77 -4.63 8.77
C ALA A 276 -0.22 -4.60 7.34
N SER A 277 -0.41 -5.67 6.55
CA SER A 277 -0.03 -5.71 5.14
C SER A 277 -0.97 -4.95 4.22
N THR A 278 -2.21 -4.68 4.64
CA THR A 278 -3.22 -4.00 3.81
C THR A 278 -3.22 -2.49 4.02
N VAL A 279 -2.96 -2.05 5.26
CA VAL A 279 -3.15 -0.67 5.71
C VAL A 279 -1.98 0.26 5.37
N ARG A 280 -0.84 -0.26 4.89
CA ARG A 280 0.35 0.55 4.60
C ARG A 280 0.53 0.80 3.09
N PRO A 281 -0.02 1.88 2.52
CA PRO A 281 0.42 2.37 1.23
C PRO A 281 1.75 3.15 1.32
N ASP A 282 2.09 3.70 2.50
CA ASP A 282 3.31 4.49 2.74
C ASP A 282 4.20 3.85 3.83
N PRO A 283 5.55 3.80 3.66
CA PRO A 283 6.51 3.42 4.70
C PRO A 283 6.36 4.17 6.04
N ALA A 284 5.87 5.41 6.02
CA ALA A 284 5.64 6.23 7.19
C ALA A 284 4.42 5.76 8.01
N ASP A 285 3.48 5.06 7.37
CA ASP A 285 2.29 4.54 8.03
C ASP A 285 2.62 3.27 8.82
N GLY A 286 1.99 3.14 9.98
CA GLY A 286 2.32 2.09 10.96
C GLY A 286 1.09 1.45 11.58
N VAL A 287 1.15 0.15 11.80
CA VAL A 287 0.16 -0.55 12.62
C VAL A 287 0.72 -0.73 14.02
N PHE A 288 0.00 -0.26 15.03
CA PHE A 288 0.38 -0.37 16.44
C PHE A 288 -0.61 -1.26 17.17
N VAL A 289 -0.10 -2.17 17.99
CA VAL A 289 -0.93 -3.12 18.74
C VAL A 289 -0.98 -2.71 20.20
N VAL A 290 -2.18 -2.42 20.67
CA VAL A 290 -2.51 -2.15 22.07
C VAL A 290 -3.19 -3.37 22.65
N SER A 291 -2.42 -4.22 23.33
CA SER A 291 -2.91 -5.53 23.79
C SER A 291 -2.86 -5.69 25.31
N ALA A 292 -3.88 -6.33 25.88
CA ALA A 292 -3.91 -6.70 27.30
C ALA A 292 -2.98 -7.87 27.66
N THR A 293 -2.60 -8.67 26.65
CA THR A 293 -1.64 -9.76 26.78
C THR A 293 -0.45 -9.52 25.86
N GLU A 294 0.73 -10.02 26.24
CA GLU A 294 1.96 -9.88 25.44
C GLU A 294 1.72 -10.41 24.02
N PRO A 295 1.90 -9.57 22.97
CA PRO A 295 1.72 -10.00 21.60
C PRO A 295 2.68 -11.15 21.23
N PRO A 296 2.29 -12.05 20.32
CA PRO A 296 3.20 -13.00 19.73
C PRO A 296 4.38 -12.26 19.11
N ALA A 297 5.57 -12.85 19.19
CA ALA A 297 6.80 -12.23 18.68
C ALA A 297 6.65 -11.72 17.23
N GLY A 298 5.89 -12.42 16.36
CA GLY A 298 5.67 -11.99 14.98
C GLY A 298 4.77 -10.75 14.84
N VAL A 299 3.85 -10.54 15.76
CA VAL A 299 3.04 -9.31 15.80
C VAL A 299 3.91 -8.15 16.26
N GLU A 300 4.62 -8.32 17.38
CA GLU A 300 5.58 -7.30 17.87
C GLU A 300 6.63 -6.97 16.81
N TYR A 301 7.04 -7.97 16.04
CA TYR A 301 8.00 -7.84 14.95
C TYR A 301 7.56 -6.95 13.80
N LEU A 302 6.31 -7.13 13.35
CA LEU A 302 5.77 -6.50 12.13
C LEU A 302 5.03 -5.19 12.41
N THR A 303 4.77 -4.90 13.68
CA THR A 303 4.02 -3.72 14.11
C THR A 303 4.98 -2.62 14.61
N GLY A 304 4.52 -1.38 14.56
CA GLY A 304 5.32 -0.17 14.83
C GLY A 304 5.79 0.54 13.55
N THR A 305 6.64 1.55 13.74
CA THR A 305 7.17 2.46 12.71
C THR A 305 8.54 2.07 12.18
N GLY A 306 9.15 1.01 12.73
CA GLY A 306 10.50 0.61 12.35
C GLY A 306 10.57 0.14 10.88
N PRO A 307 11.64 0.51 10.14
CA PRO A 307 11.82 0.12 8.74
C PRO A 307 11.85 -1.41 8.55
N ARG A 308 12.25 -2.13 9.60
CA ARG A 308 12.25 -3.60 9.65
C ARG A 308 10.87 -4.22 9.50
N GLY A 309 9.88 -3.75 10.25
CA GLY A 309 8.52 -4.27 10.15
C GLY A 309 7.92 -3.98 8.78
N ALA A 310 8.12 -2.74 8.31
CA ALA A 310 7.65 -2.28 7.00
C ALA A 310 8.27 -3.09 5.85
N PHE A 311 9.60 -3.25 5.83
CA PHE A 311 10.29 -4.09 4.84
C PHE A 311 9.74 -5.52 4.77
N VAL A 312 9.47 -6.16 5.92
CA VAL A 312 8.97 -7.52 5.92
C VAL A 312 7.51 -7.60 5.45
N LEU A 313 6.67 -6.62 5.79
CA LEU A 313 5.30 -6.56 5.27
C LEU A 313 5.28 -6.36 3.75
N GLU A 314 6.14 -5.49 3.22
CA GLU A 314 6.28 -5.28 1.77
C GLU A 314 6.80 -6.54 1.07
N ALA A 315 7.78 -7.22 1.68
CA ALA A 315 8.27 -8.50 1.20
C ALA A 315 7.17 -9.57 1.21
N MET A 316 6.30 -9.59 2.24
CA MET A 316 5.14 -10.47 2.29
C MET A 316 4.17 -10.18 1.15
N HIS A 317 3.85 -8.90 0.91
CA HIS A 317 2.99 -8.50 -0.19
C HIS A 317 3.56 -8.97 -1.54
N GLU A 318 4.84 -8.70 -1.78
CA GLU A 318 5.52 -9.07 -3.02
C GLU A 318 5.51 -10.58 -3.25
N VAL A 319 5.84 -11.39 -2.23
CA VAL A 319 5.89 -12.84 -2.37
C VAL A 319 4.51 -13.47 -2.48
N GLN A 320 3.48 -12.89 -1.84
CA GLN A 320 2.12 -13.45 -1.86
C GLN A 320 1.33 -13.05 -3.10
N ASN A 321 1.52 -11.84 -3.61
CA ASN A 321 0.80 -11.30 -4.76
C ASN A 321 1.62 -11.37 -6.07
N GLY A 322 2.93 -11.61 -5.97
CA GLY A 322 3.83 -11.81 -7.10
C GLY A 322 3.64 -13.15 -7.85
N PRO A 323 4.48 -13.42 -8.85
CA PRO A 323 4.45 -14.67 -9.61
C PRO A 323 4.79 -15.87 -8.70
N ALA A 324 4.25 -17.05 -9.00
CA ALA A 324 4.54 -18.25 -8.19
C ALA A 324 6.06 -18.48 -8.02
N PHE A 325 6.51 -18.62 -6.77
CA PHE A 325 7.93 -18.80 -6.43
C PHE A 325 8.50 -20.09 -7.05
N THR A 326 9.21 -19.91 -8.15
CA THR A 326 9.81 -20.94 -9.03
C THR A 326 11.15 -20.43 -9.56
N ALA A 327 11.93 -21.32 -10.18
CA ALA A 327 13.19 -20.97 -10.84
C ALA A 327 13.06 -19.81 -11.84
N ASP A 328 11.99 -19.78 -12.64
CA ASP A 328 11.75 -18.75 -13.66
C ASP A 328 11.45 -17.37 -13.05
N SER A 329 10.96 -17.33 -11.80
CA SER A 329 10.64 -16.10 -11.07
C SER A 329 11.76 -15.61 -10.15
N ALA A 330 12.85 -16.37 -9.98
CA ALA A 330 13.88 -16.05 -9.00
C ALA A 330 14.57 -14.69 -9.26
N GLU A 331 14.77 -14.33 -10.53
CA GLU A 331 15.32 -13.00 -10.90
C GLU A 331 14.38 -11.85 -10.53
N HIS A 332 13.06 -12.06 -10.64
CA HIS A 332 12.07 -11.05 -10.24
C HIS A 332 12.13 -10.79 -8.74
N TYR A 333 12.22 -11.85 -7.93
CA TYR A 333 12.35 -11.71 -6.47
C TYR A 333 13.70 -11.14 -6.02
N ALA A 334 14.77 -11.42 -6.76
CA ALA A 334 16.05 -10.77 -6.53
C ALA A 334 15.95 -9.26 -6.75
N GLU A 335 15.30 -8.83 -7.83
CA GLU A 335 15.10 -7.42 -8.14
C GLU A 335 14.21 -6.73 -7.11
N ALA A 336 13.07 -7.33 -6.74
CA ALA A 336 12.22 -6.78 -5.70
C ALA A 336 12.96 -6.67 -4.35
N GLY A 337 13.74 -7.69 -3.98
CA GLY A 337 14.61 -7.61 -2.80
C GLY A 337 15.60 -6.44 -2.85
N ARG A 338 16.19 -6.19 -4.02
CA ARG A 338 17.13 -5.08 -4.24
C ARG A 338 16.45 -3.71 -4.08
N GLU A 339 15.27 -3.56 -4.67
CA GLU A 339 14.46 -2.33 -4.60
C GLU A 339 14.01 -2.05 -3.17
N LEU A 340 13.51 -3.06 -2.45
CA LEU A 340 13.06 -2.91 -1.06
C LEU A 340 14.22 -2.60 -0.11
N LEU A 341 15.38 -3.24 -0.26
CA LEU A 341 16.56 -2.93 0.55
C LEU A 341 17.03 -1.48 0.35
N ALA A 342 17.01 -0.99 -0.89
CA ALA A 342 17.30 0.40 -1.20
C ALA A 342 16.26 1.35 -0.58
N ALA A 343 14.98 1.02 -0.66
CA ALA A 343 13.88 1.87 -0.18
C ALA A 343 13.87 2.00 1.37
N TYR A 344 14.00 0.90 2.10
CA TYR A 344 13.81 0.90 3.55
C TYR A 344 15.10 1.06 4.37
N PHE A 345 16.26 0.75 3.78
CA PHE A 345 17.54 0.74 4.51
C PHE A 345 18.66 1.51 3.82
N ASP A 346 18.37 2.17 2.69
CA ASP A 346 19.39 2.81 1.82
C ASP A 346 20.54 1.84 1.44
N LEU A 347 20.24 0.52 1.44
CA LEU A 347 21.23 -0.51 1.14
C LEU A 347 21.25 -0.78 -0.36
N GLN A 348 22.17 -0.12 -1.06
CA GLN A 348 22.40 -0.31 -2.49
C GLN A 348 23.19 -1.59 -2.74
N VAL A 349 22.52 -2.61 -3.27
CA VAL A 349 23.14 -3.90 -3.61
C VAL A 349 23.50 -3.93 -5.10
N ASP A 350 24.79 -3.92 -5.41
CA ASP A 350 25.30 -4.16 -6.77
C ASP A 350 25.45 -5.67 -7.00
N VAL A 351 24.63 -6.21 -7.91
CA VAL A 351 24.64 -7.65 -8.24
C VAL A 351 25.88 -8.10 -9.00
N ASP A 352 26.70 -7.16 -9.48
CA ASP A 352 27.99 -7.45 -10.12
C ASP A 352 29.18 -7.32 -9.12
N ASP A 353 28.92 -7.02 -7.84
CA ASP A 353 29.94 -6.90 -6.78
C ASP A 353 29.80 -8.02 -5.72
N LEU A 354 30.87 -8.76 -5.47
CA LEU A 354 30.89 -9.84 -4.48
C LEU A 354 30.85 -9.34 -3.03
N ASP A 355 31.30 -8.10 -2.78
CA ASP A 355 31.22 -7.50 -1.44
C ASP A 355 29.75 -7.32 -1.00
N ALA A 356 28.81 -7.33 -1.96
CA ALA A 356 27.38 -7.36 -1.70
C ALA A 356 26.93 -8.57 -0.85
N LEU A 357 27.60 -9.72 -0.95
CA LEU A 357 27.26 -10.90 -0.14
C LEU A 357 27.54 -10.67 1.35
N GLU A 358 28.60 -9.94 1.69
CA GLU A 358 28.91 -9.58 3.08
C GLU A 358 27.92 -8.53 3.61
N ALA A 359 27.50 -7.59 2.76
CA ALA A 359 26.47 -6.62 3.11
C ALA A 359 25.11 -7.29 3.39
N LEU A 360 24.73 -8.28 2.59
CA LEU A 360 23.52 -9.08 2.82
C LEU A 360 23.63 -9.93 4.09
N ASP A 361 24.82 -10.48 4.39
CA ASP A 361 25.05 -11.18 5.65
C ASP A 361 24.82 -10.25 6.86
N GLU A 362 25.42 -9.06 6.82
CA GLU A 362 25.26 -8.07 7.89
C GLU A 362 23.81 -7.61 8.02
N PHE A 363 23.12 -7.38 6.89
CA PHE A 363 21.70 -7.03 6.90
C PHE A 363 20.84 -8.08 7.59
N VAL A 364 21.01 -9.37 7.25
CA VAL A 364 20.25 -10.44 7.92
C VAL A 364 20.55 -10.45 9.41
N LEU A 365 21.82 -10.30 9.80
CA LEU A 365 22.25 -10.39 11.20
C LEU A 365 21.84 -9.20 12.06
N SER A 366 21.92 -7.99 11.52
CA SER A 366 21.65 -6.74 12.25
C SER A 366 20.20 -6.29 12.15
N GLU A 367 19.61 -6.39 10.96
CA GLU A 367 18.30 -5.80 10.67
C GLU A 367 17.16 -6.82 10.71
N LEU A 368 17.38 -8.10 10.37
CA LEU A 368 16.28 -9.09 10.39
C LEU A 368 16.20 -9.88 11.70
N ARG A 369 17.22 -9.87 12.55
CA ARG A 369 17.26 -10.67 13.79
C ARG A 369 16.92 -9.86 15.03
N THR A 370 16.18 -10.47 15.95
CA THR A 370 15.80 -9.85 17.24
C THR A 370 16.85 -10.04 18.32
N VAL A 371 17.90 -10.82 18.02
CA VAL A 371 19.00 -11.14 18.94
C VAL A 371 20.26 -10.41 18.47
N ASP A 372 20.72 -9.45 19.26
CA ASP A 372 21.93 -8.65 18.97
C ASP A 372 23.22 -9.47 18.90
N ASP A 373 23.25 -10.65 19.54
CA ASP A 373 24.42 -11.54 19.52
C ASP A 373 24.42 -12.38 18.23
N HIS A 374 25.21 -11.93 17.25
CA HIS A 374 25.31 -12.57 15.93
C HIS A 374 25.78 -14.05 15.99
N GLU A 375 26.36 -14.52 17.09
CA GLU A 375 26.79 -15.93 17.24
C GLU A 375 25.71 -16.84 17.88
N ARG A 376 24.63 -16.27 18.43
CA ARG A 376 23.56 -17.06 19.04
C ARG A 376 22.58 -17.54 17.99
N SER A 377 21.85 -18.60 18.30
CA SER A 377 20.66 -18.96 17.53
C SER A 377 19.51 -18.01 17.88
N GLN A 378 18.67 -17.70 16.89
CA GLN A 378 17.40 -17.01 17.12
C GLN A 378 16.28 -18.02 17.37
N GLU A 379 15.44 -17.75 18.37
CA GLU A 379 14.16 -18.41 18.59
C GLU A 379 13.04 -17.38 18.37
N GLY A 380 11.90 -17.79 17.79
CA GLY A 380 10.73 -16.92 17.61
C GLY A 380 10.30 -16.77 16.17
N TYR A 381 9.82 -15.57 15.83
CA TYR A 381 9.32 -15.26 14.49
C TYR A 381 10.44 -15.31 13.44
N VAL A 382 10.10 -15.83 12.26
CA VAL A 382 11.00 -15.95 11.11
C VAL A 382 10.33 -15.21 9.93
N PRO A 383 10.91 -14.10 9.43
CA PRO A 383 10.37 -13.32 8.32
C PRO A 383 10.64 -14.07 7.01
N HIS A 384 9.82 -15.07 6.69
CA HIS A 384 10.08 -16.03 5.61
C HIS A 384 10.23 -15.33 4.25
N GLU A 385 9.29 -14.44 3.93
CA GLU A 385 9.22 -13.77 2.64
C GLU A 385 10.41 -12.82 2.45
N ALA A 386 10.81 -12.09 3.48
CA ALA A 386 12.03 -11.28 3.47
C ALA A 386 13.29 -12.11 3.22
N LEU A 387 13.41 -13.28 3.86
CA LEU A 387 14.54 -14.19 3.65
C LEU A 387 14.54 -14.83 2.26
N VAL A 388 13.37 -14.99 1.63
CA VAL A 388 13.26 -15.40 0.21
C VAL A 388 13.83 -14.32 -0.70
N LEU A 389 13.47 -13.05 -0.50
CA LEU A 389 13.99 -11.93 -1.30
C LEU A 389 15.51 -11.77 -1.11
N VAL A 390 15.99 -11.72 0.12
CA VAL A 390 17.44 -11.62 0.42
C VAL A 390 18.20 -12.81 -0.17
N GLY A 391 17.64 -14.01 -0.03
CA GLY A 391 18.24 -15.24 -0.55
C GLY A 391 18.30 -15.33 -2.07
N THR A 392 17.27 -14.84 -2.77
CA THR A 392 17.27 -14.77 -4.24
C THR A 392 18.23 -13.70 -4.75
N LEU A 393 18.28 -12.54 -4.10
CA LEU A 393 19.25 -11.48 -4.40
C LEU A 393 20.70 -11.95 -4.22
N ALA A 394 20.99 -12.63 -3.10
CA ALA A 394 22.29 -13.26 -2.90
C ALA A 394 22.60 -14.30 -3.99
N GLY A 395 21.61 -15.08 -4.41
CA GLY A 395 21.76 -16.02 -5.50
C GLY A 395 22.10 -15.35 -6.83
N GLU A 396 21.48 -14.21 -7.13
CA GLU A 396 21.76 -13.45 -8.35
C GLU A 396 23.18 -12.88 -8.35
N VAL A 397 23.65 -12.33 -7.21
CA VAL A 397 25.06 -11.91 -7.04
C VAL A 397 26.02 -13.08 -7.31
N MET A 398 25.76 -14.25 -6.72
CA MET A 398 26.57 -15.45 -6.95
C MET A 398 26.53 -15.90 -8.40
N ARG A 399 25.36 -15.91 -9.03
CA ARG A 399 25.15 -16.36 -10.42
C ARG A 399 26.04 -15.54 -11.37
N ARG A 400 25.98 -14.22 -11.27
CA ARG A 400 26.76 -13.31 -12.12
C ARG A 400 28.26 -13.41 -11.88
N ALA A 401 28.68 -13.49 -10.62
CA ALA A 401 30.10 -13.67 -10.30
C ALA A 401 30.65 -15.01 -10.83
N LEU A 402 29.91 -16.11 -10.69
CA LEU A 402 30.31 -17.43 -11.20
C LEU A 402 30.40 -17.46 -12.73
N GLU A 403 29.46 -16.83 -13.42
CA GLU A 403 29.47 -16.70 -14.88
C GLU A 403 30.61 -15.80 -15.38
N GLY A 404 30.80 -14.65 -14.72
CA GLY A 404 31.79 -13.63 -15.12
C GLY A 404 33.24 -14.01 -14.81
N ASP A 405 33.51 -14.41 -13.57
CA ASP A 405 34.88 -14.61 -13.08
C ASP A 405 35.40 -16.03 -13.31
N HIS A 406 34.50 -17.02 -13.32
CA HIS A 406 34.86 -18.43 -13.38
C HIS A 406 34.38 -19.15 -14.66
N GLY A 407 33.62 -18.47 -15.52
CA GLY A 407 33.11 -19.04 -16.77
C GLY A 407 32.14 -20.21 -16.59
N ALA A 408 31.58 -20.36 -15.38
CA ALA A 408 30.61 -21.41 -15.09
C ALA A 408 29.26 -21.08 -15.72
N SER A 409 28.52 -22.10 -16.16
CA SER A 409 27.11 -21.94 -16.54
C SER A 409 26.25 -22.08 -15.30
N THR A 410 25.56 -21.02 -14.91
CA THR A 410 24.71 -21.03 -13.71
C THR A 410 23.26 -20.79 -14.09
N VAL A 411 22.34 -21.61 -13.58
CA VAL A 411 20.91 -21.50 -13.89
C VAL A 411 20.09 -21.75 -12.64
N TRP A 412 19.06 -20.95 -12.40
CA TRP A 412 18.04 -21.25 -11.39
C TRP A 412 17.27 -22.52 -11.78
N THR A 413 17.05 -23.40 -10.81
CA THR A 413 16.39 -24.69 -11.01
C THR A 413 15.43 -24.99 -9.87
N ASP A 414 14.29 -25.59 -10.21
CA ASP A 414 13.37 -26.15 -9.21
C ASP A 414 13.97 -27.46 -8.67
N ASP A 415 14.39 -27.47 -7.40
CA ASP A 415 14.96 -28.63 -6.74
C ASP A 415 14.53 -28.72 -5.26
N GLU A 416 13.41 -29.40 -5.05
CA GLU A 416 12.86 -29.72 -3.72
C GLU A 416 13.78 -30.62 -2.88
N SER A 417 14.80 -31.26 -3.48
CA SER A 417 15.67 -32.19 -2.75
C SER A 417 16.76 -31.49 -1.95
N VAL A 418 17.14 -30.28 -2.36
CA VAL A 418 18.17 -29.46 -1.71
C VAL A 418 17.64 -28.20 -1.05
N SER A 419 16.40 -27.81 -1.39
CA SER A 419 15.78 -26.61 -0.85
C SER A 419 14.38 -26.86 -0.31
N SER A 420 14.16 -26.43 0.93
CA SER A 420 12.81 -26.35 1.50
C SER A 420 11.93 -25.32 0.79
N THR A 421 12.53 -24.38 0.05
CA THR A 421 11.81 -23.39 -0.77
C THR A 421 11.61 -23.86 -2.21
N GLY A 422 12.16 -25.01 -2.59
CA GLY A 422 12.02 -25.60 -3.92
C GLY A 422 12.86 -24.94 -5.02
N VAL A 423 13.56 -23.83 -4.76
CA VAL A 423 14.39 -23.12 -5.76
C VAL A 423 15.86 -23.12 -5.33
N ALA A 424 16.77 -23.36 -6.29
CA ALA A 424 18.21 -23.42 -6.08
C ALA A 424 18.99 -23.00 -7.34
N LEU A 425 20.31 -22.76 -7.22
CA LEU A 425 21.21 -22.53 -8.35
C LEU A 425 21.92 -23.82 -8.73
N THR A 426 21.81 -24.25 -9.98
CA THR A 426 22.66 -25.29 -10.55
C THR A 426 23.85 -24.64 -11.25
N VAL A 427 25.05 -24.90 -10.75
CA VAL A 427 26.32 -24.39 -11.28
C VAL A 427 27.01 -25.53 -12.03
N THR A 428 27.31 -25.33 -13.31
CA THR A 428 28.00 -26.29 -14.17
C THR A 428 29.34 -25.72 -14.63
N ASP A 429 30.43 -26.44 -14.38
CA ASP A 429 31.77 -26.01 -14.78
C ASP A 429 32.05 -26.26 -16.29
N GLU A 430 33.23 -25.84 -16.77
CA GLU A 430 33.64 -26.08 -18.17
C GLU A 430 33.82 -27.58 -18.50
N GLY A 431 34.01 -28.44 -17.48
CA GLY A 431 34.11 -29.89 -17.59
C GLY A 431 32.76 -30.58 -17.75
N GLY A 432 31.66 -29.87 -17.47
CA GLY A 432 30.30 -30.40 -17.45
C GLY A 432 29.90 -31.04 -16.11
N ASP A 433 30.72 -30.89 -15.06
CA ASP A 433 30.37 -31.31 -13.72
C ASP A 433 29.46 -30.24 -13.09
N SER A 434 28.36 -30.68 -12.49
CA SER A 434 27.34 -29.79 -11.93
C SER A 434 27.21 -29.95 -10.42
N MET A 435 27.00 -28.84 -9.72
CA MET A 435 26.64 -28.80 -8.30
C MET A 435 25.45 -27.88 -8.06
N THR A 436 24.70 -28.13 -6.99
CA THR A 436 23.54 -27.31 -6.62
C THR A 436 23.86 -26.51 -5.36
N VAL A 437 23.55 -25.21 -5.39
CA VAL A 437 23.73 -24.24 -4.31
C VAL A 437 22.36 -23.70 -3.92
N ASN A 438 22.07 -23.61 -2.62
CA ASN A 438 20.79 -23.12 -2.12
C ASN A 438 20.97 -21.79 -1.35
N PRO A 439 21.03 -20.65 -2.07
CA PRO A 439 21.26 -19.35 -1.44
C PRO A 439 20.09 -18.93 -0.54
N VAL A 440 18.85 -19.25 -0.92
CA VAL A 440 17.66 -18.99 -0.09
C VAL A 440 17.73 -19.75 1.23
N GLY A 441 17.93 -21.06 1.18
CA GLY A 441 18.12 -21.87 2.39
C GLY A 441 19.31 -21.40 3.23
N LYS A 442 20.33 -20.77 2.63
CA LYS A 442 21.44 -20.17 3.38
C LYS A 442 21.04 -18.91 4.14
N ALA A 443 20.26 -18.03 3.54
CA ALA A 443 19.70 -16.86 4.24
C ALA A 443 18.88 -17.28 5.48
N PHE A 444 18.04 -18.33 5.34
CA PHE A 444 17.35 -18.92 6.49
C PHE A 444 18.31 -19.47 7.55
N LYS A 445 19.36 -20.19 7.15
CA LYS A 445 20.35 -20.73 8.10
C LYS A 445 21.14 -19.64 8.81
N LEU A 446 21.51 -18.58 8.11
CA LEU A 446 22.17 -17.40 8.66
C LEU A 446 21.28 -16.72 9.71
N PHE A 447 20.00 -16.54 9.40
CA PHE A 447 19.02 -16.00 10.33
C PHE A 447 18.87 -16.86 11.60
N GLU A 448 18.74 -18.18 11.43
CA GLU A 448 18.52 -19.12 12.53
C GLU A 448 19.76 -19.31 13.41
N SER A 449 20.94 -19.45 12.77
CA SER A 449 22.17 -19.95 13.41
C SER A 449 23.24 -18.88 13.60
N GLY A 450 23.06 -17.72 12.98
CA GLY A 450 24.00 -16.62 13.06
C GLY A 450 25.18 -16.75 12.10
N SER A 451 26.24 -16.02 12.40
CA SER A 451 27.38 -15.78 11.50
C SER A 451 28.16 -17.05 11.09
N SER A 452 27.96 -18.19 11.77
CA SER A 452 28.48 -19.49 11.32
C SER A 452 27.92 -19.93 9.97
N ASP A 453 26.79 -19.37 9.56
CA ASP A 453 26.06 -19.72 8.34
C ASP A 453 26.06 -18.62 7.28
N SER A 454 27.17 -17.87 7.19
CA SER A 454 27.41 -16.83 6.18
C SER A 454 27.12 -17.27 4.73
N ILE A 455 26.41 -16.40 4.00
CA ILE A 455 26.15 -16.48 2.56
C ILE A 455 27.45 -16.25 1.79
N ALA A 456 28.27 -15.27 2.20
CA ALA A 456 29.57 -15.03 1.57
C ALA A 456 30.49 -16.27 1.66
N PHE A 457 30.49 -16.97 2.80
CA PHE A 457 31.24 -18.22 2.97
C PHE A 457 30.73 -19.37 2.07
N MET A 458 29.42 -19.41 1.81
CA MET A 458 28.84 -20.36 0.85
C MET A 458 29.43 -20.15 -0.55
N TYR A 459 29.51 -18.90 -1.03
CA TYR A 459 30.12 -18.58 -2.32
C TYR A 459 31.59 -19.04 -2.38
N GLN A 460 32.39 -18.74 -1.36
CA GLN A 460 33.79 -19.16 -1.30
C GLN A 460 33.95 -20.68 -1.37
N THR A 461 33.06 -21.42 -0.69
CA THR A 461 33.04 -22.89 -0.72
C THR A 461 32.71 -23.39 -2.12
N THR A 462 31.71 -22.80 -2.79
CA THR A 462 31.33 -23.14 -4.17
C THR A 462 32.50 -22.96 -5.14
N VAL A 463 33.19 -21.82 -5.07
CA VAL A 463 34.38 -21.55 -5.90
C VAL A 463 35.49 -22.58 -5.63
N GLY A 464 35.76 -22.90 -4.36
CA GLY A 464 36.76 -23.91 -3.98
C GLY A 464 36.46 -25.30 -4.54
N VAL A 465 35.17 -25.69 -4.62
CA VAL A 465 34.75 -26.96 -5.25
C VAL A 465 35.01 -26.92 -6.76
N LEU A 466 34.61 -25.84 -7.44
CA LEU A 466 34.81 -25.69 -8.89
C LEU A 466 36.30 -25.71 -9.28
N GLN A 467 37.16 -25.15 -8.45
CA GLN A 467 38.59 -25.08 -8.72
C GLN A 467 39.36 -26.35 -8.28
N ASN A 468 38.68 -27.35 -7.71
CA ASN A 468 39.28 -28.54 -7.09
C ASN A 468 40.33 -28.18 -5.99
N GLU A 469 40.07 -27.11 -5.24
CA GLU A 469 40.98 -26.61 -4.19
C GLU A 469 40.57 -27.01 -2.76
N LEU A 470 39.41 -27.67 -2.60
CA LEU A 470 38.90 -28.25 -1.35
C LEU A 470 39.11 -29.76 -1.30
#